data_AF-A0A0V0HTX7-F1
#
_entry.id   AF-A0A0V0HTX7-F1
#
_cell.length_a   1.000
_cell.length_b   1.000
_cell.length_c   1.000
_cell.angle_alpha   90.00
_cell.angle_beta   90.00
_cell.angle_gamma   90.00
#
_symmetry.space_group_name_H-M   'P 1'
#
loop_
_entity.id
_entity.type
_entity.pdbx_description
1 polymer ?
#
loop_
_entity_poly.entity_id
_entity_poly.type
_entity_poly.pdbx_seq_one_letter_code
_entity_poly.pdbx_strand_id
1 'polypeptide(L)'
;MIVTPAIPQSQEYHNFADQRKFLGIPNALNVVSNFPFLVIGLIGLVLCHHGNYFKLSLQGELWGWTCFYIGVAAVAFGSAYYHLKPNDARLVWDRLPMTVAFTSIIGIFIIERIDERKGTVSLIPLILAGVVSIMYWRFFDDLRPYAAVQFVPCLAIPLMAILLPPMYTHSTYWLWAAGFYLLAKIEEAADKPIYNWTYHIVSGHTVKHLCAAMVPVFLTLMLTKRDIETNRISLFQSWRISWSKTKENGAAVDSLTCTYSGVAVEESH
;
A
#
# COMPACT_ATOMS: atom_id res chain seq x y z
N MET A 1 13.59 -21.72 -8.51
CA MET A 1 12.82 -21.43 -9.75
C MET A 1 12.89 -22.57 -10.78
N ILE A 2 12.78 -23.83 -10.34
CA ILE A 2 12.86 -25.03 -11.22
C ILE A 2 11.47 -25.67 -11.43
N VAL A 3 10.48 -25.30 -10.60
CA VAL A 3 9.18 -26.01 -10.50
C VAL A 3 8.10 -25.43 -11.44
N THR A 4 8.28 -24.21 -11.95
CA THR A 4 7.36 -23.58 -12.90
C THR A 4 8.14 -23.03 -14.10
N PRO A 5 7.53 -22.91 -15.29
CA PRO A 5 8.17 -22.23 -16.42
C PRO A 5 8.46 -20.76 -16.09
N ALA A 6 9.44 -20.17 -16.77
CA ALA A 6 9.70 -18.74 -16.71
C ALA A 6 8.46 -17.96 -17.16
N ILE A 7 8.22 -16.79 -16.55
CA ILE A 7 7.12 -15.91 -16.93
C ILE A 7 7.71 -14.73 -17.72
N PRO A 8 7.65 -14.73 -19.06
CA PRO A 8 8.19 -13.67 -19.89
C PRO A 8 7.38 -12.38 -19.75
N GLN A 9 8.01 -11.26 -20.09
CA GLN A 9 7.32 -9.98 -20.16
C GLN A 9 6.40 -9.94 -21.38
N SER A 10 5.09 -9.99 -21.13
CA SER A 10 4.11 -9.75 -22.17
C SER A 10 4.27 -8.35 -22.77
N GLN A 11 4.33 -8.26 -24.10
CA GLN A 11 4.43 -6.99 -24.81
C GLN A 11 3.09 -6.22 -24.81
N GLU A 12 1.97 -6.92 -24.61
CA GLU A 12 0.66 -6.28 -24.37
C GLU A 12 0.67 -5.42 -23.10
N TYR A 13 1.62 -5.63 -22.18
CA TYR A 13 1.81 -4.77 -21.00
C TYR A 13 2.11 -3.31 -21.36
N HIS A 14 2.62 -3.06 -22.57
CA HIS A 14 2.91 -1.72 -23.07
C HIS A 14 1.71 -1.06 -23.78
N ASN A 15 0.66 -1.83 -24.04
CA ASN A 15 -0.49 -1.43 -24.85
C ASN A 15 -1.60 -0.80 -23.98
N PHE A 16 -1.36 0.43 -23.54
CA PHE A 16 -2.31 1.20 -22.73
C PHE A 16 -3.56 1.59 -23.51
N ALA A 17 -4.69 1.70 -22.80
CA ALA A 17 -5.97 2.11 -23.37
C ALA A 17 -5.96 3.58 -23.82
N ASP A 18 -5.46 4.48 -22.98
CA ASP A 18 -5.30 5.90 -23.34
C ASP A 18 -3.90 6.17 -23.89
N GLN A 19 -3.84 6.41 -25.19
CA GLN A 19 -2.62 6.76 -25.93
C GLN A 19 -2.63 8.21 -26.44
N ARG A 20 -3.59 9.02 -25.97
CA ARG A 20 -3.78 10.38 -26.47
C ARG A 20 -2.59 11.27 -26.14
N LYS A 21 -2.35 12.21 -27.05
CA LYS A 21 -1.32 13.23 -26.91
C LYS A 21 -1.96 14.54 -26.46
N PHE A 22 -1.51 15.08 -25.34
CA PHE A 22 -1.88 16.42 -24.87
C PHE A 22 -0.63 17.28 -24.72
N LEU A 23 -0.68 18.54 -25.20
CA LEU A 23 0.42 19.50 -25.06
C LEU A 23 1.80 18.98 -25.53
N GLY A 24 1.83 18.13 -26.55
CA GLY A 24 3.09 17.55 -27.03
C GLY A 24 3.51 16.23 -26.35
N ILE A 25 2.88 15.84 -25.25
CA ILE A 25 3.22 14.67 -24.44
C ILE A 25 2.43 13.45 -24.92
N PRO A 26 3.07 12.37 -25.41
CA PRO A 26 2.39 11.11 -25.72
C PRO A 26 1.94 10.40 -24.44
N ASN A 27 0.83 9.64 -24.51
CA ASN A 27 0.24 8.96 -23.34
C ASN A 27 0.06 9.92 -22.14
N ALA A 28 -0.36 11.16 -22.42
CA ALA A 28 -0.18 12.28 -21.52
C ALA A 28 -0.77 12.07 -20.13
N LEU A 29 -1.96 11.46 -20.03
CA LEU A 29 -2.56 11.21 -18.72
C LEU A 29 -1.79 10.16 -17.91
N ASN A 30 -1.21 9.14 -18.55
CA ASN A 30 -0.34 8.16 -17.89
C ASN A 30 0.99 8.79 -17.43
N VAL A 31 1.50 9.79 -18.16
CA VAL A 31 2.70 10.55 -17.75
C VAL A 31 2.40 11.49 -16.59
N VAL A 32 1.36 12.32 -16.70
CA VAL A 32 1.06 13.39 -15.72
C VAL A 32 0.52 12.84 -14.41
N SER A 33 -0.23 11.74 -14.43
CA SER A 33 -0.76 11.08 -13.22
C SER A 33 0.32 10.53 -12.28
N ASN A 34 1.59 10.56 -12.67
CA ASN A 34 2.73 10.23 -11.82
C ASN A 34 3.20 11.40 -10.93
N PHE A 35 2.79 12.63 -11.22
CA PHE A 35 3.18 13.82 -10.46
C PHE A 35 2.85 13.76 -8.96
N PRO A 36 1.70 13.20 -8.51
CA PRO A 36 1.41 13.05 -7.08
C PRO A 36 2.49 12.28 -6.31
N PHE A 37 3.10 11.24 -6.89
CA PHE A 37 4.19 10.52 -6.24
C PHE A 37 5.38 11.43 -5.92
N LEU A 38 5.72 12.36 -6.81
CA LEU A 38 6.80 13.32 -6.57
C LEU A 38 6.47 14.22 -5.37
N VAL A 39 5.27 14.79 -5.36
CA VAL A 39 4.81 15.69 -4.30
C VAL A 39 4.85 14.99 -2.95
N ILE A 40 4.25 13.80 -2.85
CA ILE A 40 4.14 13.06 -1.60
C ILE A 40 5.51 12.51 -1.17
N GLY A 41 6.33 12.05 -2.12
CA GLY A 41 7.69 11.61 -1.86
C GLY A 41 8.57 12.71 -1.27
N LEU A 42 8.54 13.91 -1.84
CA LEU A 42 9.30 15.06 -1.32
C LEU A 42 8.78 15.52 0.05
N ILE A 43 7.47 15.61 0.23
CA ILE A 43 6.88 15.94 1.55
C ILE A 43 7.34 14.94 2.60
N GLY A 44 7.24 13.64 2.30
CA GLY A 44 7.66 12.58 3.20
C GLY A 44 9.14 12.65 3.56
N LEU A 45 10.02 12.92 2.58
CA LEU A 45 11.46 13.09 2.83
C LEU A 45 11.75 14.27 3.74
N VAL A 46 11.14 15.42 3.48
CA VAL A 46 11.30 16.60 4.32
C VAL A 46 10.85 16.30 5.75
N LEU A 47 9.68 15.70 5.92
CA LEU A 47 9.13 15.38 7.25
C LEU A 47 9.91 14.28 7.99
N CYS A 48 10.55 13.34 7.29
CA CYS A 48 11.45 12.35 7.91
C CYS A 48 12.64 13.02 8.61
N HIS A 49 13.17 14.10 8.05
CA HIS A 49 14.37 14.77 8.54
C HIS A 49 14.11 16.08 9.31
N HIS A 50 12.88 16.58 9.27
CA HIS A 50 12.52 17.83 9.93
C HIS A 50 12.08 17.59 11.38
N GLY A 51 12.93 17.98 12.34
CA GLY A 51 12.55 18.11 13.76
C GLY A 51 11.96 16.85 14.41
N ASN A 52 12.30 15.66 13.90
CA ASN A 52 11.69 14.37 14.24
C ASN A 52 10.15 14.38 14.21
N TYR A 53 9.57 15.04 13.20
CA TYR A 53 8.12 15.22 13.09
C TYR A 53 7.34 13.90 13.08
N PHE A 54 7.85 12.86 12.42
CA PHE A 54 7.26 11.52 12.39
C PHE A 54 7.51 10.66 13.64
N LYS A 55 8.12 11.25 14.68
CA LYS A 55 8.48 10.55 15.94
C LYS A 55 9.19 9.23 15.67
N LEU A 56 10.16 9.25 14.76
CA LEU A 56 11.02 8.11 14.46
C LEU A 56 11.94 7.91 15.67
N SER A 57 11.84 6.75 16.31
CA SER A 57 12.60 6.47 17.52
C SER A 57 13.85 5.65 17.23
N LEU A 58 13.85 4.89 16.14
CA LEU A 58 14.92 3.96 15.78
C LEU A 58 15.62 4.41 14.49
N GLN A 59 16.95 4.25 14.44
CA GLN A 59 17.74 4.60 13.26
C GLN A 59 17.32 3.82 12.01
N GLY A 60 16.93 2.55 12.19
CA GLY A 60 16.42 1.71 11.12
C GLY A 60 15.09 2.21 10.54
N GLU A 61 14.21 2.80 11.35
CA GLU A 61 13.00 3.43 10.84
C GLU A 61 13.34 4.62 9.95
N LEU A 62 14.26 5.49 10.40
CA LEU A 62 14.68 6.64 9.60
C LEU A 62 15.23 6.21 8.25
N TRP A 63 16.13 5.23 8.22
CA TRP A 63 16.68 4.70 6.97
C TRP A 63 15.61 4.07 6.08
N GLY A 64 14.73 3.24 6.66
CA GLY A 64 13.64 2.60 5.92
C GLY A 64 12.68 3.62 5.31
N TRP A 65 12.23 4.61 6.08
CA TRP A 65 11.30 5.62 5.60
C TRP A 65 11.96 6.57 4.59
N THR A 66 13.23 6.91 4.78
CA THR A 66 14.01 7.68 3.79
C THR A 66 14.08 6.93 2.46
N CYS A 67 14.47 5.65 2.47
CA CYS A 67 14.53 4.83 1.25
C CYS A 67 13.14 4.69 0.60
N PHE A 68 12.08 4.52 1.41
CA PHE A 68 10.71 4.46 0.91
C PHE A 68 10.33 5.74 0.17
N TYR A 69 10.49 6.91 0.78
CA TYR A 69 10.09 8.17 0.15
C TYR A 69 11.00 8.59 -1.02
N ILE A 70 12.30 8.23 -1.00
CA ILE A 70 13.18 8.34 -2.19
C ILE A 70 12.61 7.48 -3.31
N GLY A 71 12.26 6.22 -3.02
CA GLY A 71 11.64 5.31 -3.99
C GLY A 71 10.35 5.92 -4.57
N VAL A 72 9.44 6.40 -3.72
CA VAL A 72 8.19 7.05 -4.12
C VAL A 72 8.45 8.27 -5.02
N ALA A 73 9.35 9.18 -4.65
CA ALA A 73 9.68 10.34 -5.47
C ALA A 73 10.30 9.91 -6.83
N ALA A 74 11.15 8.89 -6.82
CA ALA A 74 11.79 8.35 -8.02
C ALA A 74 10.80 7.62 -8.95
N VAL A 75 9.71 7.02 -8.43
CA VAL A 75 8.63 6.45 -9.26
C VAL A 75 8.10 7.51 -10.23
N ALA A 76 7.92 8.76 -9.78
CA ALA A 76 7.38 9.81 -10.63
C ALA A 76 8.18 9.98 -11.93
N PHE A 77 9.51 9.98 -11.84
CA PHE A 77 10.41 10.13 -12.98
C PHE A 77 10.53 8.85 -13.79
N GLY A 78 10.73 7.71 -13.12
CA GLY A 78 10.88 6.41 -13.76
C GLY A 78 9.65 5.99 -14.57
N SER A 79 8.48 6.16 -13.95
CA SER A 79 7.19 5.86 -14.57
C SER A 79 6.85 6.82 -15.70
N ALA A 80 7.05 8.12 -15.51
CA ALA A 80 6.88 9.10 -16.59
C ALA A 80 7.78 8.78 -17.80
N TYR A 81 9.06 8.44 -17.56
CA TYR A 81 9.99 8.08 -18.63
C TYR A 81 9.55 6.85 -19.41
N TYR A 82 9.04 5.83 -18.72
CA TYR A 82 8.43 4.65 -19.33
C TYR A 82 7.21 5.03 -20.17
N HIS A 83 6.26 5.79 -19.61
CA HIS A 83 5.01 6.14 -20.29
C HIS A 83 5.20 7.05 -21.50
N LEU A 84 6.28 7.85 -21.57
CA LEU A 84 6.60 8.63 -22.77
C LEU A 84 6.84 7.77 -24.02
N LYS A 85 7.40 6.56 -23.85
CA LYS A 85 7.58 5.60 -24.95
C LYS A 85 7.70 4.18 -24.37
N PRO A 86 6.57 3.51 -24.11
CA PRO A 86 6.56 2.23 -23.41
C PRO A 86 7.41 1.17 -24.12
N ASN A 87 8.32 0.54 -23.36
CA ASN A 87 9.10 -0.64 -23.75
C ASN A 87 9.82 -1.21 -22.50
N ASP A 88 10.32 -2.44 -22.61
CA ASP A 88 11.01 -3.13 -21.51
C ASP A 88 12.22 -2.39 -20.95
N ALA A 89 13.03 -1.76 -21.80
CA ALA A 89 14.22 -1.04 -21.35
C ALA A 89 13.85 0.17 -20.48
N ARG A 90 12.73 0.83 -20.77
CA ARG A 90 12.23 1.93 -19.94
C ARG A 90 11.44 1.46 -18.72
N LEU A 91 10.76 0.31 -18.83
CA LEU A 91 10.01 -0.30 -17.74
C LEU A 91 10.91 -0.68 -16.54
N VAL A 92 12.20 -0.94 -16.77
CA VAL A 92 13.21 -1.07 -15.69
C VAL A 92 13.18 0.15 -14.76
N TRP A 93 13.10 1.35 -15.32
CA TRP A 93 13.15 2.60 -14.56
C TRP A 93 11.85 2.89 -13.81
N ASP A 94 10.71 2.37 -14.29
CA ASP A 94 9.44 2.41 -13.55
C ASP A 94 9.46 1.44 -12.36
N ARG A 95 9.93 0.20 -12.59
CA ARG A 95 9.92 -0.86 -11.57
C ARG A 95 10.97 -0.71 -10.50
N LEU A 96 12.16 -0.22 -10.83
CA LEU A 96 13.28 -0.13 -9.89
C LEU A 96 12.92 0.73 -8.67
N PRO A 97 12.42 1.97 -8.79
CA PRO A 97 11.97 2.77 -7.66
C PRO A 97 10.83 2.11 -6.86
N MET A 98 9.88 1.45 -7.53
CA MET A 98 8.81 0.70 -6.87
C MET A 98 9.36 -0.42 -5.99
N THR A 99 10.34 -1.20 -6.47
CA THR A 99 10.94 -2.27 -5.67
C THR A 99 11.68 -1.75 -4.45
N VAL A 100 12.38 -0.61 -4.56
CA VAL A 100 13.01 0.05 -3.42
C VAL A 100 11.95 0.45 -2.38
N ALA A 101 10.84 1.03 -2.82
CA ALA A 101 9.74 1.41 -1.92
C ALA A 101 9.12 0.20 -1.20
N PHE A 102 8.76 -0.86 -1.91
CA PHE A 102 8.15 -2.05 -1.31
C PHE A 102 9.07 -2.77 -0.32
N THR A 103 10.33 -2.95 -0.70
CA THR A 103 11.32 -3.64 0.14
C THR A 103 11.66 -2.83 1.39
N SER A 104 11.69 -1.49 1.27
CA SER A 104 11.86 -0.59 2.42
C SER A 104 10.69 -0.69 3.40
N ILE A 105 9.44 -0.68 2.90
CA ILE A 105 8.26 -0.88 3.74
C ILE A 105 8.31 -2.22 4.48
N ILE A 106 8.70 -3.31 3.82
CA ILE A 106 8.79 -4.61 4.49
C ILE A 106 9.83 -4.57 5.61
N GLY A 107 11.00 -3.96 5.37
CA GLY A 107 11.99 -3.77 6.42
C GLY A 107 11.44 -2.97 7.60
N ILE A 108 10.77 -1.85 7.35
CA ILE A 108 10.08 -1.05 8.38
C ILE A 108 9.07 -1.92 9.15
N PHE A 109 8.27 -2.72 8.44
CA PHE A 109 7.25 -3.54 9.09
C PHE A 109 7.86 -4.60 10.01
N ILE A 110 9.01 -5.17 9.63
CA ILE A 110 9.77 -6.08 10.49
C ILE A 110 10.30 -5.34 11.74
N ILE A 111 10.79 -4.10 11.59
CA ILE A 111 11.22 -3.25 12.70
C ILE A 111 10.06 -3.01 13.68
N GLU A 112 8.89 -2.62 13.16
CA GLU A 112 7.74 -2.21 13.98
C GLU A 112 6.98 -3.38 14.63
N ARG A 113 7.08 -4.60 14.09
CA ARG A 113 6.25 -5.75 14.52
C ARG A 113 6.99 -6.96 15.03
N ILE A 114 8.25 -7.13 14.66
CA ILE A 114 9.01 -8.35 14.94
C ILE A 114 10.19 -8.03 15.83
N ASP A 115 11.16 -7.27 15.31
CA ASP A 115 12.40 -6.96 16.02
C ASP A 115 13.15 -5.82 15.33
N GLU A 116 13.56 -4.82 16.12
CA GLU A 116 14.29 -3.65 15.63
C GLU A 116 15.58 -4.01 14.89
N ARG A 117 16.40 -4.88 15.49
CA ARG A 117 17.75 -5.16 14.99
C ARG A 117 17.67 -5.98 13.71
N LYS A 118 16.87 -7.05 13.71
CA LYS A 118 16.64 -7.88 12.52
C LYS A 118 16.00 -7.06 11.41
N GLY A 119 15.03 -6.20 11.73
CA GLY A 119 14.40 -5.30 10.78
C GLY A 119 15.40 -4.35 10.14
N THR A 120 16.22 -3.66 10.94
CA THR A 120 17.26 -2.74 10.46
C THR A 120 18.28 -3.45 9.57
N VAL A 121 18.79 -4.60 9.99
CA VAL A 121 19.76 -5.38 9.21
C VAL A 121 19.13 -5.92 7.91
N SER A 122 17.82 -6.19 7.89
CA SER A 122 17.12 -6.69 6.71
C SER A 122 16.90 -5.66 5.60
N LEU A 123 16.99 -4.35 5.89
CA LEU A 123 16.77 -3.30 4.89
C LEU A 123 17.69 -3.45 3.67
N ILE A 124 18.99 -3.60 3.91
CA ILE A 124 19.99 -3.73 2.84
C ILE A 124 19.73 -4.97 1.95
N PRO A 125 19.65 -6.20 2.50
CA PRO A 125 19.42 -7.38 1.67
C PRO A 125 18.04 -7.36 0.99
N LEU A 126 17.00 -6.79 1.61
CA LEU A 126 15.69 -6.65 0.97
C LEU A 126 15.75 -5.70 -0.23
N ILE A 127 16.37 -4.52 -0.08
CA ILE A 127 16.53 -3.56 -1.19
C ILE A 127 17.37 -4.18 -2.31
N LEU A 128 18.49 -4.83 -1.98
CA LEU A 128 19.31 -5.54 -2.96
C LEU A 128 18.53 -6.63 -3.68
N ALA A 129 17.72 -7.41 -2.97
CA ALA A 129 16.84 -8.41 -3.58
C ALA A 129 15.84 -7.76 -4.55
N GLY A 130 15.30 -6.59 -4.21
CA GLY A 130 14.48 -5.77 -5.11
C GLY A 130 15.22 -5.39 -6.40
N VAL A 131 16.41 -4.80 -6.29
CA VAL A 131 17.23 -4.41 -7.44
C VAL A 131 17.61 -5.61 -8.30
N VAL A 132 18.09 -6.68 -7.67
CA VAL A 132 18.48 -7.93 -8.35
C VAL A 132 17.28 -8.55 -9.06
N SER A 133 16.07 -8.47 -8.50
CA SER A 133 14.86 -8.99 -9.15
C SER A 133 14.57 -8.31 -10.50
N ILE A 134 14.83 -6.99 -10.60
CA ILE A 134 14.64 -6.23 -11.83
C ILE A 134 15.75 -6.54 -12.85
N MET A 135 17.00 -6.64 -12.39
CA MET A 135 18.12 -7.01 -13.26
C MET A 135 17.93 -8.43 -13.79
N TYR A 136 17.52 -9.36 -12.94
CA TYR A 136 17.22 -10.74 -13.34
C TYR A 136 16.14 -10.77 -14.41
N TRP A 137 15.02 -10.07 -14.17
CA TRP A 137 13.97 -9.94 -15.19
C TRP A 137 14.52 -9.37 -16.51
N ARG A 138 15.36 -8.33 -16.45
CA ARG A 138 15.90 -7.68 -17.65
C ARG A 138 16.82 -8.59 -18.48
N PHE A 139 17.60 -9.45 -17.84
CA PHE A 139 18.57 -10.32 -18.52
C PHE A 139 18.00 -11.68 -18.92
N PHE A 140 17.08 -12.23 -18.13
CA PHE A 140 16.55 -13.58 -18.31
C PHE A 140 15.10 -13.62 -18.77
N ASP A 141 14.45 -12.46 -18.94
CA ASP A 141 13.03 -12.32 -19.28
C ASP A 141 12.13 -13.19 -18.41
N ASP A 142 12.33 -13.11 -17.09
CA ASP A 142 11.55 -13.87 -16.12
C ASP A 142 11.10 -12.99 -14.96
N LEU A 143 9.79 -12.76 -14.91
CA LEU A 143 9.12 -11.87 -13.97
C LEU A 143 8.98 -12.43 -12.57
N ARG A 144 9.18 -13.75 -12.34
CA ARG A 144 8.82 -14.39 -11.07
C ARG A 144 9.49 -13.76 -9.83
N PRO A 145 10.80 -13.42 -9.83
CA PRO A 145 11.43 -12.76 -8.68
C PRO A 145 10.83 -11.39 -8.41
N TYR A 146 10.60 -10.62 -9.47
CA TYR A 146 9.97 -9.30 -9.35
C TYR A 146 8.52 -9.41 -8.86
N ALA A 147 7.76 -10.38 -9.38
CA ALA A 147 6.40 -10.66 -8.93
C ALA A 147 6.37 -11.02 -7.44
N ALA A 148 7.35 -11.78 -6.93
CA ALA A 148 7.47 -12.03 -5.50
C ALA A 148 7.71 -10.74 -4.71
N VAL A 149 8.66 -9.90 -5.14
CA VAL A 149 8.91 -8.58 -4.51
C VAL A 149 7.67 -7.68 -4.55
N GLN A 150 6.88 -7.76 -5.62
CA GLN A 150 5.69 -6.93 -5.79
C GLN A 150 4.48 -7.41 -5.00
N PHE A 151 4.20 -8.72 -4.98
CA PHE A 151 2.94 -9.27 -4.46
C PHE A 151 3.04 -9.86 -3.05
N VAL A 152 4.21 -10.36 -2.63
CA VAL A 152 4.39 -10.84 -1.26
C VAL A 152 4.10 -9.73 -0.23
N PRO A 153 4.58 -8.48 -0.41
CA PRO A 153 4.25 -7.42 0.53
C PRO A 153 2.76 -7.13 0.66
N CYS A 154 2.02 -7.22 -0.45
CA CYS A 154 0.58 -6.96 -0.49
C CYS A 154 -0.22 -7.92 0.39
N LEU A 155 0.27 -9.14 0.57
CA LEU A 155 -0.35 -10.14 1.44
C LEU A 155 0.25 -10.12 2.85
N ALA A 156 1.57 -10.00 2.93
CA ALA A 156 2.30 -10.06 4.20
C ALA A 156 1.96 -8.87 5.10
N ILE A 157 1.91 -7.64 4.57
CA ILE A 157 1.67 -6.43 5.36
C ILE A 157 0.29 -6.47 6.03
N PRO A 158 -0.84 -6.71 5.32
CA PRO A 158 -2.14 -6.81 5.96
C PRO A 158 -2.22 -7.94 6.99
N LEU A 159 -1.68 -9.11 6.66
CA LEU A 159 -1.71 -10.26 7.54
C LEU A 159 -0.96 -9.96 8.85
N MET A 160 0.25 -9.43 8.74
CA MET A 160 1.03 -9.03 9.90
C MET A 160 0.39 -7.86 10.66
N ALA A 161 -0.22 -6.88 9.97
CA ALA A 161 -0.94 -5.77 10.62
C ALA A 161 -2.12 -6.25 11.47
N ILE A 162 -2.80 -7.31 11.02
CA ILE A 162 -3.94 -7.90 11.73
C ILE A 162 -3.48 -8.77 12.90
N LEU A 163 -2.47 -9.60 12.67
CA LEU A 163 -2.06 -10.65 13.62
C LEU A 163 -1.05 -10.18 14.66
N LEU A 164 -0.13 -9.29 14.30
CA LEU A 164 0.99 -8.88 15.17
C LEU A 164 0.68 -7.57 15.91
N PRO A 165 0.99 -7.49 17.22
CA PRO A 165 0.79 -6.28 17.99
C PRO A 165 1.65 -5.13 17.44
N PRO A 166 1.09 -3.92 17.26
CA PRO A 166 1.87 -2.78 16.80
C PRO A 166 2.80 -2.22 17.89
N MET A 167 3.91 -1.64 17.46
CA MET A 167 4.71 -0.69 18.28
C MET A 167 4.05 0.70 18.38
N TYR A 168 3.30 1.10 17.35
CA TYR A 168 2.72 2.43 17.21
C TYR A 168 1.20 2.40 16.99
N THR A 169 0.51 3.45 17.46
CA THR A 169 -0.92 3.64 17.23
C THR A 169 -1.25 3.77 15.73
N HIS A 170 -2.55 3.76 15.38
CA HIS A 170 -3.03 3.95 14.01
C HIS A 170 -2.61 2.85 13.01
N SER A 171 -2.38 1.63 13.50
CA SER A 171 -2.07 0.44 12.68
C SER A 171 -3.08 0.16 11.55
N THR A 172 -4.32 0.67 11.64
CA THR A 172 -5.35 0.51 10.61
C THR A 172 -5.00 1.19 9.28
N TYR A 173 -4.13 2.21 9.28
CA TYR A 173 -3.67 2.86 8.05
C TYR A 173 -2.86 1.94 7.13
N TRP A 174 -2.21 0.92 7.69
CA TRP A 174 -1.56 -0.12 6.89
C TRP A 174 -2.57 -0.92 6.05
N LEU A 175 -3.79 -1.13 6.57
CA LEU A 175 -4.87 -1.78 5.83
C LEU A 175 -5.44 -0.88 4.74
N TRP A 176 -5.57 0.42 5.01
CA TRP A 176 -5.96 1.40 3.98
C TRP A 176 -4.93 1.46 2.84
N ALA A 177 -3.64 1.55 3.18
CA ALA A 177 -2.55 1.51 2.21
C ALA A 177 -2.61 0.23 1.35
N ALA A 178 -2.80 -0.94 1.96
CA ALA A 178 -2.94 -2.19 1.22
C ALA A 178 -4.20 -2.23 0.33
N GLY A 179 -5.33 -1.69 0.82
CA GLY A 179 -6.58 -1.60 0.06
C GLY A 179 -6.45 -0.74 -1.19
N PHE A 180 -5.81 0.44 -1.08
CA PHE A 180 -5.57 1.32 -2.22
C PHE A 180 -4.57 0.73 -3.22
N TYR A 181 -3.57 0.00 -2.74
CA TYR A 181 -2.66 -0.72 -3.64
C TYR A 181 -3.39 -1.84 -4.41
N LEU A 182 -4.24 -2.61 -3.72
CA LEU A 182 -5.07 -3.63 -4.36
C LEU A 182 -6.01 -3.02 -5.39
N LEU A 183 -6.64 -1.89 -5.05
CA LEU A 183 -7.50 -1.15 -5.97
C LEU A 183 -6.73 -0.71 -7.22
N ALA A 184 -5.52 -0.17 -7.06
CA ALA A 184 -4.65 0.18 -8.20
C ALA A 184 -4.35 -1.03 -9.10
N LYS A 185 -4.17 -2.23 -8.54
CA LYS A 185 -3.97 -3.46 -9.33
C LYS A 185 -5.21 -3.90 -10.09
N ILE A 186 -6.39 -3.72 -9.51
CA ILE A 186 -7.66 -3.96 -10.21
C ILE A 186 -7.81 -2.96 -11.37
N GLU A 187 -7.51 -1.70 -11.15
CA GLU A 187 -7.56 -0.64 -12.17
C GLU A 187 -6.54 -0.86 -13.30
N GLU A 188 -5.35 -1.38 -12.99
CA GLU A 188 -4.35 -1.81 -13.98
C GLU A 188 -4.91 -2.91 -14.88
N ALA A 189 -5.55 -3.93 -14.31
CA ALA A 189 -6.16 -5.03 -15.06
C ALA A 189 -7.39 -4.58 -15.86
N ALA A 190 -8.12 -3.57 -15.36
CA ALA A 190 -9.32 -3.02 -15.95
C ALA A 190 -9.07 -1.75 -16.80
N ASP A 191 -7.84 -1.54 -17.31
CA ASP A 191 -7.46 -0.31 -18.04
C ASP A 191 -8.44 0.05 -19.17
N LYS A 192 -8.66 -0.89 -20.10
CA LYS A 192 -9.58 -0.72 -21.25
C LYS A 192 -11.06 -0.65 -20.81
N PRO A 193 -11.59 -1.54 -19.95
CA PRO A 193 -12.94 -1.42 -19.42
C PRO A 193 -13.24 -0.06 -18.77
N ILE A 194 -12.36 0.42 -17.89
CA ILE A 194 -12.52 1.72 -17.21
C ILE A 194 -12.50 2.84 -18.23
N TYR A 195 -11.57 2.81 -19.19
CA TYR A 195 -11.50 3.82 -20.23
C TYR A 195 -12.80 3.92 -21.05
N ASN A 196 -13.42 2.78 -21.36
CA ASN A 196 -14.72 2.76 -22.04
C ASN A 196 -15.84 3.31 -21.15
N TRP A 197 -15.89 2.92 -19.87
CA TRP A 197 -16.91 3.39 -18.91
C TRP A 197 -16.83 4.87 -18.60
N THR A 198 -15.62 5.45 -18.61
CA THR A 198 -15.42 6.89 -18.41
C THR A 198 -15.61 7.69 -19.69
N TYR A 199 -16.20 7.11 -20.75
CA TYR A 199 -16.36 7.73 -22.06
C TYR A 199 -15.05 8.27 -22.63
N HIS A 200 -13.97 7.50 -22.46
CA HIS A 200 -12.62 7.84 -22.90
C HIS A 200 -12.06 9.12 -22.25
N ILE A 201 -12.55 9.52 -21.07
CA ILE A 201 -12.01 10.68 -20.36
C ILE A 201 -10.74 10.28 -19.60
N VAL A 202 -10.76 9.17 -18.85
CA VAL A 202 -9.64 8.69 -18.03
C VAL A 202 -9.54 7.16 -18.11
N SER A 203 -8.35 6.61 -18.32
CA SER A 203 -8.15 5.15 -18.36
C SER A 203 -7.89 4.54 -16.99
N GLY A 204 -8.09 3.23 -16.85
CA GLY A 204 -7.80 2.55 -15.59
C GLY A 204 -6.33 2.67 -15.17
N HIS A 205 -5.40 2.71 -16.12
CA HIS A 205 -3.98 2.91 -15.82
C HIS A 205 -3.68 4.32 -15.27
N THR A 206 -4.40 5.34 -15.73
CA THR A 206 -4.30 6.69 -15.12
C THR A 206 -4.85 6.68 -13.69
N VAL A 207 -6.02 6.06 -13.46
CA VAL A 207 -6.61 5.97 -12.10
C VAL A 207 -5.72 5.14 -11.17
N LYS A 208 -5.12 4.05 -11.67
CA LYS A 208 -4.14 3.23 -10.96
C LYS A 208 -3.04 4.08 -10.35
N HIS A 209 -2.44 5.01 -11.10
CA HIS A 209 -1.38 5.86 -10.55
C HIS A 209 -1.89 6.70 -9.38
N LEU A 210 -3.10 7.25 -9.48
CA LEU A 210 -3.71 8.05 -8.42
C LEU A 210 -4.03 7.19 -7.18
N CYS A 211 -4.60 6.00 -7.37
CA CYS A 211 -4.87 5.07 -6.28
C CYS A 211 -3.57 4.56 -5.63
N ALA A 212 -2.56 4.24 -6.41
CA ALA A 212 -1.25 3.85 -5.89
C ALA A 212 -0.55 5.00 -5.16
N ALA A 213 -0.74 6.26 -5.59
CA ALA A 213 -0.22 7.43 -4.88
C ALA A 213 -0.91 7.66 -3.52
N MET A 214 -2.09 7.12 -3.29
CA MET A 214 -2.72 7.16 -1.96
C MET A 214 -1.99 6.31 -0.93
N VAL A 215 -1.22 5.29 -1.34
CA VAL A 215 -0.43 4.45 -0.44
C VAL A 215 0.53 5.28 0.41
N PRO A 216 1.47 6.07 -0.17
CA PRO A 216 2.32 6.94 0.63
C PRO A 216 1.55 8.06 1.35
N VAL A 217 0.37 8.49 0.88
CA VAL A 217 -0.47 9.45 1.63
C VAL A 217 -0.93 8.85 2.96
N PHE A 218 -1.53 7.66 2.94
CA PHE A 218 -2.00 7.01 4.18
C PHE A 218 -0.83 6.72 5.13
N LEU A 219 0.32 6.29 4.62
CA LEU A 219 1.49 6.07 5.45
C LEU A 219 2.03 7.39 6.04
N THR A 220 2.04 8.48 5.28
CA THR A 220 2.42 9.82 5.78
C THR A 220 1.46 10.31 6.87
N LEU A 221 0.15 10.13 6.68
CA LEU A 221 -0.86 10.48 7.69
C LEU A 221 -0.71 9.64 8.96
N MET A 222 -0.42 8.34 8.80
CA MET A 222 -0.13 7.44 9.92
C MET A 222 1.11 7.91 10.69
N LEU A 223 2.21 8.19 10.00
CA LEU A 223 3.44 8.71 10.61
C LEU A 223 3.25 10.05 11.32
N THR A 224 2.38 10.91 10.80
CA THR A 224 2.08 12.21 11.40
C THR A 224 1.24 12.10 12.67
N LYS A 225 0.32 11.12 12.72
CA LYS A 225 -0.64 10.95 13.82
C LYS A 225 -0.22 9.92 14.86
N ARG A 226 0.77 9.09 14.56
CA ARG A 226 1.17 7.99 15.44
C ARG A 226 1.76 8.47 16.75
N ASP A 227 1.63 7.59 17.73
CA ASP A 227 2.30 7.65 19.02
C ASP A 227 2.66 6.22 19.46
N ILE A 228 3.44 6.08 20.51
CA ILE A 228 3.83 4.76 21.04
C ILE A 228 2.58 4.05 21.57
N GLU A 229 2.35 2.82 21.12
CA GLU A 229 1.25 1.99 21.61
C GLU A 229 1.64 1.35 22.95
N THR A 230 1.05 1.83 24.04
CA THR A 230 1.30 1.32 25.39
C THR A 230 0.62 -0.04 25.61
N ASN A 231 -0.52 -0.27 24.95
CA ASN A 231 -1.28 -1.50 25.05
C ASN A 231 -1.07 -2.34 23.79
N ARG A 232 0.00 -3.15 23.78
CA ARG A 232 0.43 -4.00 22.64
C ARG A 232 -0.57 -5.13 22.33
N ILE A 233 -1.74 -4.77 21.84
CA ILE A 233 -2.84 -5.66 21.46
C ILE A 233 -2.97 -5.62 19.93
N SER A 234 -3.09 -6.79 19.30
CA SER A 234 -3.24 -6.84 17.83
C SER A 234 -4.63 -6.36 17.38
N LEU A 235 -4.76 -5.95 16.11
CA LEU A 235 -6.08 -5.56 15.56
C LEU A 235 -7.09 -6.71 15.68
N PHE A 236 -6.65 -7.94 15.44
CA PHE A 236 -7.50 -9.13 15.62
C PHE A 236 -8.05 -9.25 17.04
N GLN A 237 -7.19 -9.07 18.06
CA GLN A 237 -7.62 -9.11 19.46
C GLN A 237 -8.55 -7.94 19.80
N SER A 238 -8.23 -6.73 19.33
CA SER A 238 -9.06 -5.53 19.52
C SER A 238 -10.47 -5.72 18.93
N TRP A 239 -10.56 -6.23 17.70
CA TRP A 239 -11.84 -6.52 17.06
C TRP A 239 -12.60 -7.63 17.78
N ARG A 240 -11.92 -8.69 18.25
CA ARG A 240 -12.55 -9.76 19.02
C ARG A 240 -13.15 -9.24 20.33
N ILE A 241 -12.43 -8.38 21.06
CA ILE A 241 -12.92 -7.74 22.31
C ILE A 241 -14.10 -6.80 22.01
N SER A 242 -14.01 -6.02 20.92
CA SER A 242 -15.12 -5.16 20.50
C SER A 242 -16.37 -5.99 20.20
N TRP A 243 -16.21 -7.12 19.50
CA TRP A 243 -17.32 -7.97 19.12
C TRP A 243 -17.96 -8.68 20.31
N SER A 244 -17.16 -9.14 21.28
CA SER A 244 -17.69 -9.71 22.52
C SER A 244 -18.45 -8.67 23.34
N LYS A 245 -17.93 -7.44 23.45
CA LYS A 245 -18.60 -6.33 24.14
C LYS A 245 -19.92 -5.94 23.46
N THR A 246 -19.97 -5.91 22.13
CA THR A 246 -21.22 -5.69 21.39
C THR A 246 -22.22 -6.81 21.63
N LYS A 247 -21.77 -8.07 21.69
CA LYS A 247 -22.63 -9.23 21.98
C LYS A 247 -23.16 -9.21 23.41
N GLU A 248 -22.34 -8.86 24.39
CA GLU A 248 -22.76 -8.70 25.80
C GLU A 248 -23.75 -7.54 25.95
N ASN A 249 -23.49 -6.39 25.32
CA ASN A 249 -24.43 -5.27 25.31
C ASN A 249 -25.74 -5.63 24.61
N GLY A 250 -25.71 -6.37 23.50
CA GLY A 250 -26.92 -6.86 22.82
C GLY A 250 -27.72 -7.83 23.70
N ALA A 251 -27.05 -8.79 24.35
CA ALA A 251 -27.70 -9.72 25.28
C ALA A 251 -28.26 -9.02 26.54
N ALA A 252 -27.62 -7.95 27.00
CA ALA A 252 -28.11 -7.12 28.09
C ALA A 252 -29.31 -6.25 27.67
N VAL A 253 -29.37 -5.79 26.42
CA VAL A 253 -30.53 -5.08 25.86
C VAL A 253 -31.71 -6.03 25.65
N ASP A 254 -31.47 -7.25 25.16
CA ASP A 254 -32.52 -8.27 24.98
C ASP A 254 -33.09 -8.75 26.33
N SER A 255 -32.29 -8.78 27.40
CA SER A 255 -32.76 -9.10 28.76
C SER A 255 -33.51 -7.95 29.46
N LEU A 256 -33.40 -6.72 28.94
CA LEU A 256 -34.11 -5.52 29.41
C LEU A 256 -35.47 -5.31 28.71
N THR A 257 -35.91 -6.22 27.84
CA THR A 257 -37.24 -6.16 27.24
C THR A 257 -38.31 -6.55 28.28
N CYS A 258 -38.78 -5.53 29.00
CA CYS A 258 -39.74 -5.58 30.10
C CYS A 258 -40.98 -6.46 29.87
N THR A 259 -41.22 -7.38 30.81
CA THR A 259 -42.52 -8.01 31.07
C THR A 259 -43.52 -6.94 31.51
N TYR A 260 -44.55 -6.68 30.71
CA TYR A 260 -45.70 -5.88 31.15
C TYR A 260 -46.54 -6.73 32.11
N SER A 261 -46.55 -6.37 33.39
CA SER A 261 -47.52 -6.88 34.36
C SER A 261 -48.91 -6.32 34.00
N GLY A 262 -49.83 -7.20 33.59
CA GLY A 262 -51.22 -6.84 33.30
C GLY A 262 -51.92 -6.29 34.54
N VAL A 263 -52.49 -5.10 34.42
CA VAL A 263 -53.37 -4.49 35.43
C VAL A 263 -54.74 -5.16 35.33
N ALA A 264 -55.24 -5.70 36.45
CA ALA A 264 -56.60 -6.22 36.55
C ALA A 264 -57.60 -5.05 36.45
N VAL A 265 -58.57 -5.17 35.56
CA VAL A 265 -59.70 -4.25 35.41
C VAL A 265 -60.78 -4.68 36.40
N GLU A 266 -61.09 -3.85 37.39
CA GLU A 266 -62.34 -3.96 38.15
C GLU A 266 -63.48 -3.44 37.26
N GLU A 267 -64.38 -4.33 36.85
CA GLU A 267 -65.67 -3.94 36.27
C GLU A 267 -66.61 -3.48 37.39
N SER A 268 -66.94 -2.19 37.39
CA SER A 268 -68.07 -1.67 38.15
C SER A 268 -69.33 -1.71 37.29
N HIS A 269 -70.29 -2.58 37.61
CA HIS A 269 -71.73 -2.34 37.47
C HIS A 269 -72.54 -3.28 38.36
#